data_AF-A0A3N5G5D0-F1
#
_entry.id   AF-A0A3N5G5D0-F1
#
_cell.length_a   1.000
_cell.length_b   1.000
_cell.length_c   1.000
_cell.angle_alpha   90.00
_cell.angle_beta   90.00
_cell.angle_gamma   90.00
#
_symmetry.space_group_name_H-M   'P 1'
#
loop_
_entity.id
_entity.type
_entity.pdbx_description
1 polymer ?
#
loop_
_entity_poly.entity_id
_entity_poly.type
_entity_poly.pdbx_seq_one_letter_code
_entity_poly.pdbx_strand_id
1 'polypeptide(L)'
;LILTAQSQVDQRVKGLDAGADDYLTKPFAIDELLARIRALLRRGSTESPGVLQIDDLALNPATREVTRGGQRIDLTLKEYALLEYLMRHSGRVLTRPMISEHVWNQDFDTFTNVIDVYVNYLRNKIDRGHSKRLIHTIRGSGYMLKVD
;
A
#
# COMPACT_ATOMS: atom_id res chain seq x y z
N LEU A 1 24.78 -9.78 8.88
CA LEU A 1 24.37 -11.07 9.49
C LEU A 1 25.52 -12.05 9.36
N ILE A 2 25.79 -12.84 10.38
CA ILE A 2 26.80 -13.92 10.40
C ILE A 2 26.07 -15.18 10.89
N LEU A 3 26.45 -16.35 10.38
CA LEU A 3 25.74 -17.63 10.55
C LEU A 3 26.69 -18.71 11.09
N THR A 4 26.48 -19.11 12.34
CA THR A 4 27.12 -20.22 13.06
C THR A 4 26.31 -20.50 14.34
N ALA A 5 26.12 -21.73 14.83
CA ALA A 5 26.46 -23.03 14.27
C ALA A 5 25.56 -24.15 14.84
N GLN A 6 25.40 -25.22 14.05
CA GLN A 6 25.33 -26.64 14.43
C GLN A 6 24.50 -27.06 15.68
N SER A 7 23.39 -27.75 15.42
CA SER A 7 22.53 -28.46 16.40
C SER A 7 23.05 -29.86 16.75
N GLN A 8 22.64 -30.41 17.91
CA GLN A 8 22.32 -31.84 18.10
C GLN A 8 21.73 -32.22 19.47
N VAL A 9 20.91 -33.29 19.48
CA VAL A 9 20.64 -34.27 20.58
C VAL A 9 19.97 -33.71 21.88
N ASP A 10 18.86 -34.25 22.41
CA ASP A 10 17.99 -35.41 22.06
C ASP A 10 16.49 -34.97 22.24
N GLN A 11 15.42 -35.69 22.63
CA GLN A 11 15.15 -37.08 23.06
C GLN A 11 13.70 -37.50 22.70
N ARG A 12 13.39 -38.80 22.81
CA ARG A 12 12.04 -39.39 22.72
C ARG A 12 11.56 -39.88 24.10
N VAL A 13 10.24 -39.76 24.39
CA VAL A 13 9.31 -40.90 24.63
C VAL A 13 7.91 -40.42 25.10
N LYS A 14 6.88 -40.86 24.36
CA LYS A 14 5.46 -41.14 24.71
C LYS A 14 4.77 -40.43 25.89
N GLY A 15 3.65 -39.79 25.58
CA GLY A 15 2.47 -39.60 26.45
C GLY A 15 1.27 -39.19 25.58
N LEU A 16 0.08 -39.75 25.80
CA LEU A 16 -1.13 -39.43 25.01
C LEU A 16 -2.08 -38.52 25.80
N ASP A 17 -2.78 -37.66 25.06
CA ASP A 17 -4.10 -37.08 25.32
C ASP A 17 -4.44 -36.53 26.72
N ALA A 18 -4.27 -35.22 26.87
CA ALA A 18 -5.25 -34.35 27.51
C ALA A 18 -5.19 -32.96 26.82
N GLY A 19 -6.33 -32.43 26.38
CA GLY A 19 -6.37 -31.20 25.57
C GLY A 19 -6.65 -29.94 26.40
N ALA A 20 -5.82 -28.90 26.23
CA ALA A 20 -6.12 -27.49 26.47
C ALA A 20 -4.99 -26.59 25.93
N ASP A 21 -5.35 -25.43 25.39
CA ASP A 21 -4.75 -24.10 25.55
C ASP A 21 -3.30 -23.94 26.09
N ASP A 22 -2.28 -24.56 25.47
CA ASP A 22 -1.03 -23.88 25.10
C ASP A 22 -0.09 -24.79 24.28
N TYR A 23 0.49 -24.28 23.19
CA TYR A 23 1.69 -24.88 22.59
C TYR A 23 2.63 -23.82 21.97
N LEU A 24 3.09 -22.91 22.83
CA LEU A 24 3.98 -21.81 22.46
C LEU A 24 5.46 -22.18 22.71
N THR A 25 6.02 -23.06 21.87
CA THR A 25 7.46 -23.38 21.88
C THR A 25 8.17 -22.85 20.62
N LYS A 26 9.06 -21.88 20.87
CA LYS A 26 9.87 -21.09 19.91
C LYS A 26 11.01 -21.90 19.24
N PRO A 27 11.75 -21.38 18.23
CA PRO A 27 11.77 -20.00 17.72
C PRO A 27 11.23 -19.85 16.27
N PHE A 28 10.46 -18.82 15.93
CA PHE A 28 10.06 -17.60 16.65
C PHE A 28 8.53 -17.51 16.63
N ALA A 29 7.92 -16.90 17.65
CA ALA A 29 6.48 -16.63 17.59
C ALA A 29 6.23 -15.62 16.46
N ILE A 30 5.61 -16.08 15.36
CA ILE A 30 5.27 -15.22 14.23
C ILE A 30 4.37 -14.08 14.70
N ASP A 31 3.49 -14.32 15.68
CA ASP A 31 2.67 -13.29 16.32
C ASP A 31 3.47 -12.24 17.09
N GLU A 32 4.61 -12.60 17.70
CA GLU A 32 5.49 -11.59 18.33
C GLU A 32 6.23 -10.78 17.26
N LEU A 33 6.69 -11.42 16.19
CA LEU A 33 7.30 -10.72 15.05
C LEU A 33 6.29 -9.78 14.37
N LEU A 34 5.08 -10.25 14.10
CA LEU A 34 3.98 -9.47 13.56
C LEU A 34 3.52 -8.38 14.52
N ALA A 35 3.44 -8.64 15.83
CA ALA A 35 3.11 -7.61 16.82
C ALA A 35 4.20 -6.53 16.89
N ARG A 36 5.49 -6.91 16.82
CA ARG A 36 6.61 -5.98 16.83
C ARG A 36 6.70 -5.19 15.51
N ILE A 37 6.38 -5.81 14.36
CA ILE A 37 6.21 -5.11 13.07
C ILE A 37 5.01 -4.16 13.11
N ARG A 38 3.83 -4.61 13.53
CA ARG A 38 2.62 -3.77 13.70
C ARG A 38 2.87 -2.59 14.64
N ALA A 39 3.60 -2.82 15.73
CA ALA A 39 3.98 -1.77 16.68
C ALA A 39 5.01 -0.78 16.11
N LEU A 40 5.97 -1.25 15.30
CA LEU A 40 6.93 -0.37 14.61
C LEU A 40 6.28 0.46 13.50
N LEU A 41 5.40 -0.14 12.69
CA LEU A 41 4.57 0.57 11.70
C LEU A 41 3.74 1.67 12.39
N ARG A 42 3.03 1.31 13.47
CA ARG A 42 2.26 2.25 14.30
C ARG A 42 3.12 3.35 14.96
N ARG A 43 4.43 3.13 15.13
CA ARG A 43 5.37 4.13 15.68
C ARG A 43 5.96 5.07 14.62
N GLY A 44 5.71 4.81 13.33
CA GLY A 44 5.97 5.74 12.23
C GLY A 44 4.75 6.58 11.83
N SER A 45 3.55 6.21 12.30
CA SER A 45 2.28 6.86 11.97
C SER A 45 1.57 7.36 13.23
N THR A 46 1.98 8.53 13.75
CA THR A 46 1.26 9.23 14.84
C THR A 46 0.08 10.05 14.29
N GLU A 47 -0.67 9.43 13.39
CA GLU A 47 -1.96 9.90 12.88
C GLU A 47 -2.92 8.69 12.89
N SER A 48 -4.21 8.95 12.68
CA SER A 48 -5.24 7.91 12.55
C SER A 48 -4.95 6.92 11.39
N PRO A 49 -5.83 5.92 11.14
CA PRO A 49 -6.13 5.51 9.78
C PRO A 49 -6.67 6.73 9.00
N GLY A 50 -5.76 7.64 8.66
CA GLY A 50 -6.06 9.03 8.32
C GLY A 50 -6.57 9.19 6.91
N VAL A 51 -7.33 10.27 6.71
CA VAL A 51 -7.64 10.78 5.38
C VAL A 51 -6.31 11.21 4.74
N LEU A 52 -5.93 10.58 3.63
CA LEU A 52 -4.78 11.02 2.85
C LEU A 52 -5.16 12.36 2.23
N GLN A 53 -4.48 13.44 2.61
CA GLN A 53 -4.75 14.78 2.08
C GLN A 53 -3.52 15.37 1.41
N ILE A 54 -3.72 15.96 0.23
CA ILE A 54 -2.70 16.62 -0.58
C ILE A 54 -3.36 17.86 -1.20
N ASP A 55 -3.02 19.04 -0.70
CA ASP A 55 -3.68 20.29 -1.08
C ASP A 55 -5.20 20.21 -0.80
N ASP A 56 -6.05 20.57 -1.78
CA ASP A 56 -7.50 20.41 -1.73
C ASP A 56 -8.01 19.02 -2.17
N LEU A 57 -7.14 18.04 -2.45
CA LEU A 57 -7.52 16.63 -2.68
C LEU A 57 -7.45 15.84 -1.37
N ALA A 58 -8.51 15.10 -1.03
CA ALA A 58 -8.57 14.21 0.12
C ALA A 58 -9.16 12.83 -0.26
N LEU A 59 -8.65 11.77 0.37
CA LEU A 59 -9.10 10.38 0.20
C LEU A 59 -9.18 9.70 1.58
N ASN A 60 -10.35 9.15 1.93
CA ASN A 60 -10.57 8.43 3.18
C ASN A 60 -10.43 6.91 2.96
N PRO A 61 -9.38 6.23 3.46
CA PRO A 61 -9.20 4.79 3.24
C PRO A 61 -10.27 3.90 3.92
N ALA A 62 -10.96 4.42 4.95
CA ALA A 62 -11.98 3.66 5.67
C ALA A 62 -13.35 3.70 4.98
N THR A 63 -13.75 4.84 4.40
CA THR A 63 -15.03 4.97 3.67
C THR A 63 -14.88 4.83 2.15
N ARG A 64 -13.64 4.82 1.62
CA ARG A 64 -13.29 4.91 0.19
C ARG A 64 -13.76 6.17 -0.52
N GLU A 65 -14.10 7.21 0.24
CA GLU A 65 -14.58 8.48 -0.33
C GLU A 65 -13.40 9.36 -0.74
N VAL A 66 -13.57 10.06 -1.86
CA VAL A 66 -12.58 11.00 -2.41
C VAL A 66 -13.26 12.35 -2.62
N THR A 67 -12.59 13.44 -2.23
CA THR A 67 -13.05 14.80 -2.46
C THR A 67 -11.94 15.68 -3.03
N ARG A 68 -12.31 16.67 -3.85
CA ARG A 68 -11.43 17.68 -4.46
C ARG A 68 -12.11 19.03 -4.37
N GLY A 69 -11.45 20.07 -3.86
CA GLY A 69 -12.09 21.36 -3.58
C GLY A 69 -13.32 21.27 -2.67
N GLY A 70 -13.42 20.22 -1.84
CA GLY A 70 -14.61 19.90 -1.03
C GLY A 70 -15.75 19.19 -1.78
N GLN A 71 -15.67 19.00 -3.10
CA GLN A 71 -16.65 18.26 -3.90
C GLN A 71 -16.30 16.77 -3.94
N ARG A 72 -17.32 15.89 -3.87
CA ARG A 72 -17.14 14.43 -3.98
C ARG A 72 -16.74 14.04 -5.42
N ILE A 73 -15.77 13.13 -5.54
CA ILE A 73 -15.41 12.47 -6.80
C ILE A 73 -15.73 10.98 -6.68
N ASP A 74 -16.60 10.48 -7.55
CA ASP A 74 -16.88 9.04 -7.62
C ASP A 74 -15.89 8.32 -8.56
N LEU A 75 -15.16 7.37 -7.98
CA LEU A 75 -14.13 6.56 -8.64
C LEU A 75 -14.55 5.10 -8.71
N THR A 76 -14.24 4.45 -9.84
CA THR A 76 -14.26 2.99 -9.94
C THR A 76 -13.16 2.36 -9.07
N LEU A 77 -13.29 1.07 -8.74
CA LEU A 77 -12.34 0.37 -7.85
C LEU A 77 -10.87 0.48 -8.30
N LYS A 78 -10.60 0.47 -9.62
CA LYS A 78 -9.24 0.59 -10.18
C LYS A 78 -8.74 2.03 -10.20
N GLU A 79 -9.60 3.02 -10.49
CA GLU A 79 -9.25 4.44 -10.34
C GLU A 79 -8.92 4.77 -8.88
N TYR A 80 -9.76 4.32 -7.93
CA TYR A 80 -9.56 4.50 -6.50
C TYR A 80 -8.23 3.89 -6.04
N ALA A 81 -7.95 2.62 -6.40
CA ALA A 81 -6.71 1.95 -6.01
C ALA A 81 -5.45 2.62 -6.61
N LEU A 82 -5.53 3.10 -7.85
CA LEU A 82 -4.47 3.87 -8.49
C LEU A 82 -4.23 5.22 -7.78
N LEU A 83 -5.30 5.91 -7.39
CA LEU A 83 -5.21 7.17 -6.65
C LEU A 83 -4.65 6.96 -5.24
N GLU A 84 -5.14 5.96 -4.51
CA GLU A 84 -4.64 5.63 -3.17
C GLU A 84 -3.14 5.31 -3.21
N TYR A 85 -2.69 4.53 -4.20
CA TYR A 85 -1.26 4.23 -4.39
C TYR A 85 -0.42 5.49 -4.72
N LEU A 86 -0.94 6.38 -5.58
CA LEU A 86 -0.31 7.67 -5.88
C LEU A 86 -0.24 8.60 -4.65
N MET A 87 -1.29 8.66 -3.82
CA MET A 87 -1.32 9.50 -2.61
C MET A 87 -0.44 8.95 -1.49
N ARG A 88 -0.39 7.63 -1.29
CA ARG A 88 0.52 6.95 -0.35
C ARG A 88 2.00 7.09 -0.72
N HIS A 89 2.31 7.48 -1.96
CA HIS A 89 3.66 7.72 -2.46
C HIS A 89 3.80 9.10 -3.11
N SER A 90 3.15 10.11 -2.51
CA SER A 90 3.28 11.50 -2.93
C SER A 90 4.73 11.98 -2.93
N GLY A 91 5.07 12.87 -3.86
CA GLY A 91 6.43 13.34 -4.09
C GLY A 91 7.41 12.28 -4.63
N ARG A 92 6.97 11.04 -4.90
CA ARG A 92 7.80 9.97 -5.49
C ARG A 92 7.35 9.64 -6.91
N VAL A 93 8.31 9.22 -7.74
CA VAL A 93 8.02 8.69 -9.07
C VAL A 93 7.66 7.21 -8.96
N LEU A 94 6.45 6.87 -9.36
CA LEU A 94 5.94 5.51 -9.50
C LEU A 94 6.09 5.08 -10.96
N THR A 95 6.83 4.00 -11.20
CA THR A 95 7.01 3.46 -12.55
C THR A 95 5.78 2.65 -12.98
N ARG A 96 5.60 2.44 -14.28
CA ARG A 96 4.47 1.63 -14.78
C ARG A 96 4.49 0.18 -14.26
N PRO A 97 5.65 -0.54 -14.18
CA PRO A 97 5.71 -1.83 -13.52
C PRO A 97 5.20 -1.81 -12.07
N MET A 98 5.67 -0.86 -11.25
CA MET A 98 5.22 -0.73 -9.84
C MET A 98 3.70 -0.52 -9.72
N ILE A 99 3.12 0.26 -10.64
CA ILE A 99 1.68 0.50 -10.70
C ILE A 99 0.93 -0.76 -11.17
N SER A 100 1.45 -1.51 -12.15
CA SER A 100 0.87 -2.78 -12.61
C SER A 100 0.85 -3.82 -11.49
N GLU A 101 1.98 -4.00 -10.81
CA GLU A 101 2.15 -4.91 -9.69
C GLU A 101 1.14 -4.60 -8.57
N HIS A 102 1.13 -3.35 -8.08
CA HIS A 102 0.31 -2.98 -6.91
C HIS A 102 -1.19 -2.84 -7.19
N VAL A 103 -1.57 -2.31 -8.36
CA VAL A 103 -2.99 -1.97 -8.66
C VAL A 103 -3.67 -3.06 -9.48
N TRP A 104 -2.94 -3.89 -10.22
CA TRP A 104 -3.49 -5.00 -11.02
C TRP A 104 -3.16 -6.40 -10.53
N ASN A 105 -2.09 -6.62 -9.73
CA ASN A 105 -1.60 -7.97 -9.37
C ASN A 105 -1.34 -8.83 -10.63
N GLN A 106 -0.75 -8.23 -11.66
CA GLN A 106 -0.51 -8.83 -12.97
C GLN A 106 0.85 -8.38 -13.53
N ASP A 107 1.53 -9.32 -14.19
CA ASP A 107 2.77 -9.04 -14.91
C ASP A 107 2.58 -7.96 -15.98
N PHE A 108 3.60 -7.13 -16.11
CA PHE A 108 3.53 -5.81 -16.75
C PHE A 108 3.22 -5.84 -18.26
N ASP A 109 3.64 -6.91 -18.96
CA ASP A 109 3.67 -6.97 -20.43
C ASP A 109 2.28 -6.86 -21.09
N THR A 110 1.21 -7.22 -20.39
CA THR A 110 -0.18 -7.16 -20.92
C THR A 110 -0.83 -5.77 -20.74
N PHE A 111 -0.32 -4.90 -19.86
CA PHE A 111 -1.07 -3.75 -19.34
C PHE A 111 -0.39 -2.38 -19.47
N THR A 112 0.74 -2.28 -20.17
CA THR A 112 1.49 -1.02 -20.45
C THR A 112 0.60 0.18 -20.79
N ASN A 113 -0.31 0.03 -21.75
CA ASN A 113 -1.21 1.11 -22.20
C ASN A 113 -2.41 1.36 -21.28
N VAL A 114 -2.79 0.38 -20.44
CA VAL A 114 -3.98 0.49 -19.58
C VAL A 114 -3.73 1.46 -18.43
N ILE A 115 -2.51 1.49 -17.89
CA ILE A 115 -2.12 2.45 -16.84
C ILE A 115 -2.29 3.89 -17.34
N ASP A 116 -1.82 4.21 -18.55
CA ASP A 116 -1.96 5.53 -19.17
C ASP A 116 -3.43 5.94 -19.34
N VAL A 117 -4.32 5.00 -19.67
CA VAL A 117 -5.77 5.22 -19.77
C VAL A 117 -6.37 5.53 -18.40
N TYR A 118 -6.06 4.76 -17.36
CA TYR A 118 -6.58 5.01 -16.00
C TYR A 118 -6.03 6.31 -15.38
N VAL A 119 -4.77 6.68 -15.66
CA VAL A 119 -4.22 8.00 -15.29
C VAL A 119 -4.95 9.12 -16.02
N ASN A 120 -5.33 8.93 -17.29
CA ASN A 120 -6.13 9.91 -18.03
C ASN A 120 -7.54 10.06 -17.43
N TYR A 121 -8.18 8.97 -17.01
CA TYR A 121 -9.48 9.03 -16.32
C TYR A 121 -9.37 9.78 -14.98
N LEU A 122 -8.37 9.46 -14.14
CA LEU A 122 -8.12 10.19 -12.89
C LEU A 122 -7.90 11.69 -13.13
N ARG A 123 -7.08 12.08 -14.11
CA ARG A 123 -6.87 13.50 -14.47
C ARG A 123 -8.15 14.20 -14.90
N ASN A 124 -9.00 13.52 -15.67
CA ASN A 124 -10.30 14.07 -16.10
C ASN A 124 -11.28 14.28 -14.94
N LYS A 125 -11.08 13.63 -13.78
CA LYS A 125 -11.89 13.79 -12.58
C LYS A 125 -11.27 14.72 -11.53
N ILE A 126 -9.94 14.76 -11.40
CA ILE A 126 -9.21 15.40 -10.28
C ILE A 126 -8.52 16.71 -10.69
N ASP A 127 -7.92 16.74 -11.89
CA ASP A 127 -7.13 17.88 -12.36
C ASP A 127 -7.93 18.78 -13.32
N ARG A 128 -8.92 18.23 -14.03
CA ARG A 128 -9.81 18.98 -14.92
C ARG A 128 -10.68 19.93 -14.11
N GLY A 129 -10.81 21.18 -14.58
CA GLY A 129 -11.57 22.23 -13.91
C GLY A 129 -10.88 22.88 -12.70
N HIS A 130 -9.75 22.33 -12.25
CA HIS A 130 -8.99 22.83 -11.10
C HIS A 130 -7.79 23.67 -11.57
N SER A 131 -7.40 24.68 -10.78
CA SER A 131 -6.30 25.59 -11.11
C SER A 131 -4.93 24.91 -11.03
N LYS A 132 -4.76 24.02 -10.05
CA LYS A 132 -3.58 23.16 -9.86
C LYS A 132 -3.85 21.75 -10.36
N ARG A 133 -2.85 21.16 -11.01
CA ARG A 133 -2.81 19.73 -11.37
C ARG A 133 -1.94 19.01 -10.36
N LEU A 134 -2.39 17.88 -9.85
CA LEU A 134 -1.61 17.05 -8.91
C LEU A 134 -0.92 15.86 -9.60
N ILE A 135 -1.46 15.35 -10.73
CA ILE A 135 -0.96 14.10 -11.32
C ILE A 135 -0.02 14.41 -12.49
N HIS A 136 1.30 14.35 -12.26
CA HIS A 136 2.33 14.68 -13.25
C HIS A 136 2.85 13.43 -13.98
N THR A 137 3.17 13.57 -15.26
CA THR A 137 3.90 12.53 -16.03
C THR A 137 5.39 12.84 -16.00
N ILE A 138 6.20 11.89 -15.53
CA ILE A 138 7.66 11.97 -15.60
C ILE A 138 8.11 11.17 -16.83
N ARG A 139 8.52 11.88 -17.88
CA ARG A 139 8.89 11.30 -19.19
C ARG A 139 9.96 10.22 -19.00
N GLY A 140 9.76 9.06 -19.60
CA GLY A 140 10.66 7.91 -19.49
C GLY A 140 10.57 7.10 -18.19
N SER A 141 9.94 7.62 -17.13
CA SER A 141 9.90 6.95 -15.81
C SER A 141 8.52 6.48 -15.40
N GLY A 142 7.48 7.33 -15.50
CA GLY A 142 6.13 7.01 -15.02
C GLY A 142 5.36 8.24 -14.53
N TYR A 143 4.79 8.15 -13.34
CA TYR A 143 3.89 9.16 -12.78
C TYR A 143 4.29 9.58 -11.37
N MET A 144 3.95 10.80 -10.98
CA MET A 144 4.16 11.32 -9.63
C MET A 144 2.99 12.21 -9.25
N LEU A 145 2.47 12.04 -8.04
CA LEU A 145 1.48 12.94 -7.46
C LEU A 145 2.18 13.92 -6.51
N LYS A 146 2.08 15.22 -6.77
CA LYS A 146 2.66 16.28 -5.93
C LYS A 146 1.84 17.57 -6.05
N VAL A 147 2.19 18.57 -5.25
CA VAL A 147 1.71 19.95 -5.42
C VAL A 147 2.78 20.74 -6.19
N ASP A 148 2.33 21.68 -7.04
CA ASP A 148 3.13 22.74 -7.66
C ASP A 148 2.91 24.08 -6.92
#